data_AF-A0A089IC21-F1
#
_entry.id   AF-A0A089IC21-F1
#
_cell.length_a   1.000
_cell.length_b   1.000
_cell.length_c   1.000
_cell.angle_alpha   90.00
_cell.angle_beta   90.00
_cell.angle_gamma   90.00
#
_symmetry.space_group_name_H-M   'P 1'
#
loop_
_entity.id
_entity.type
_entity.pdbx_description
1 polymer ?
#
loop_
_entity_poly.entity_id
_entity_poly.type
_entity_poly.pdbx_seq_one_letter_code
_entity_poly.pdbx_strand_id
1 'polypeptide(L)'
;MNNHHQRIVKITGELREGKFEIKISHWKLLIETNRYYEIKPENGVVKRIYKEKLNTVYDETKSYVNGFLSCSAYCNEERINDMQIEILKLLQLKIKTYINELQLNQRAIDRYSLSG
;
A
#
# COMPACT_ATOMS: atom_id res chain seq x y z
N MET A 1 -15.22 -2.73 32.45
CA MET A 1 -15.31 -2.69 30.98
C MET A 1 -13.89 -2.51 30.46
N ASN A 2 -13.30 -3.56 29.86
CA ASN A 2 -11.92 -3.50 29.37
C ASN A 2 -11.83 -2.56 28.18
N ASN A 3 -11.23 -1.39 28.38
CA ASN A 3 -10.83 -0.46 27.32
C ASN A 3 -9.70 -1.08 26.50
N HIS A 4 -10.03 -2.02 25.61
CA HIS A 4 -9.18 -2.34 24.47
C HIS A 4 -9.22 -1.12 23.55
N HIS A 5 -8.40 -0.11 23.85
CA HIS A 5 -8.16 0.99 22.92
C HIS A 5 -7.65 0.36 21.63
N GLN A 6 -8.50 0.30 20.61
CA GLN A 6 -8.16 -0.29 19.32
C GLN A 6 -6.94 0.46 18.75
N ARG A 7 -5.81 -0.22 18.68
CA ARG A 7 -4.55 0.34 18.18
C ARG A 7 -4.51 0.13 16.68
N ILE A 8 -4.67 1.23 15.96
CA ILE A 8 -4.60 1.25 14.50
C ILE A 8 -3.15 1.53 14.12
N VAL A 9 -2.62 0.74 13.21
CA VAL A 9 -1.30 0.96 12.61
C VAL A 9 -1.44 1.19 11.12
N LYS A 10 -0.54 1.99 10.55
CA LYS A 10 -0.33 2.05 9.11
C LYS A 10 0.90 1.24 8.77
N ILE A 11 0.75 0.33 7.82
CA ILE A 11 1.85 -0.44 7.23
C ILE A 11 2.03 0.07 5.81
N THR A 12 3.26 0.36 5.44
CA THR A 12 3.64 0.82 4.11
C THR A 12 4.77 -0.06 3.61
N GLY A 13 4.56 -0.72 2.47
CA GLY A 13 5.62 -1.41 1.75
C GLY A 13 6.10 -0.59 0.58
N GLU A 14 7.40 -0.37 0.51
CA GLU A 14 8.06 0.42 -0.53
C GLU A 14 9.04 -0.46 -1.30
N LEU A 15 8.96 -0.39 -2.62
CA LEU A 15 9.99 -0.87 -3.53
C LEU A 15 10.66 0.34 -4.16
N ARG A 16 11.99 0.40 -4.07
CA ARG A 16 12.80 1.42 -4.72
C ARG A 16 14.12 0.81 -5.16
N GLU A 17 14.40 0.87 -6.46
CA GLU A 17 15.73 0.52 -7.01
C GLU A 17 16.26 -0.84 -6.53
N GLY A 18 15.39 -1.86 -6.53
CA GLY A 18 15.74 -3.23 -6.12
C GLY A 18 15.73 -3.47 -4.60
N LYS A 19 15.45 -2.46 -3.78
CA LYS A 19 15.27 -2.61 -2.33
C LYS A 19 13.79 -2.67 -1.98
N PHE A 20 13.46 -3.54 -1.03
CA PHE A 20 12.14 -3.64 -0.42
C PHE A 20 12.23 -3.29 1.05
N GLU A 21 11.34 -2.41 1.50
CA GLU A 21 11.25 -2.00 2.90
C GLU A 21 9.79 -2.03 3.36
N ILE A 22 9.58 -2.45 4.61
CA ILE A 22 8.30 -2.30 5.31
C ILE A 22 8.46 -1.26 6.42
N LYS A 23 7.57 -0.28 6.44
CA LYS A 23 7.45 0.72 7.50
C LYS A 23 6.14 0.51 8.24
N ILE A 24 6.21 0.48 9.57
CA ILE A 24 5.04 0.38 10.45
C ILE A 24 5.00 1.63 11.30
N SER A 25 3.85 2.31 11.33
CA SER A 25 3.62 3.49 12.16
C SER A 25 2.34 3.33 12.96
N HIS A 26 2.38 3.70 14.24
CA HIS A 26 1.21 3.65 15.11
C HIS A 26 0.38 4.92 14.97
N TRP A 27 -0.95 4.74 14.97
CA TRP A 27 -1.91 5.83 14.85
C TRP A 27 -2.87 5.78 16.03
N LYS A 28 -3.00 6.91 16.72
CA LYS A 28 -3.91 7.05 17.84
C LYS A 28 -5.34 7.17 17.30
N LEU A 29 -6.24 6.33 17.83
CA LEU A 29 -7.68 6.50 17.65
C LEU A 29 -8.15 7.73 18.44
N LEU A 30 -8.80 8.67 17.75
CA LEU A 30 -9.38 9.88 18.34
C LEU A 30 -10.89 9.77 18.49
N ILE A 31 -11.57 9.34 17.43
CA ILE A 31 -13.03 9.19 17.38
C ILE A 31 -13.36 7.88 16.69
N GLU A 32 -14.30 7.15 17.28
CA GLU A 32 -14.98 6.04 16.62
C GLU A 32 -16.42 6.41 16.35
N THR A 33 -16.84 6.24 15.09
CA THR A 33 -18.24 6.36 14.67
C THR A 33 -18.73 5.02 14.12
N ASN A 34 -20.01 4.92 13.76
CA ASN A 34 -20.54 3.73 13.09
C ASN A 34 -19.92 3.48 11.69
N ARG A 35 -19.40 4.52 11.02
CA ARG A 35 -18.94 4.42 9.63
C ARG A 35 -17.42 4.52 9.47
N TYR A 36 -16.76 5.27 10.34
CA TYR A 36 -15.35 5.58 10.22
C TYR A 36 -14.67 5.80 11.58
N TYR A 37 -13.36 5.72 11.56
CA TYR A 37 -12.46 6.18 12.61
C TYR A 37 -11.82 7.51 12.23
N GLU A 38 -11.64 8.41 13.19
CA GLU A 38 -10.68 9.49 13.09
C GLU A 38 -9.41 9.09 13.83
N ILE A 39 -8.30 9.11 13.11
CA ILE A 39 -7.01 8.67 13.61
C ILE A 39 -5.96 9.74 13.38
N LYS A 40 -4.91 9.75 14.21
CA LYS A 40 -3.82 10.71 14.09
C LYS A 40 -2.47 10.02 14.29
N PRO A 41 -1.44 10.31 13.47
CA PRO A 41 -0.10 9.84 13.75
C PRO A 41 0.49 10.65 14.92
N GLU A 42 1.63 10.22 15.45
CA GLU A 42 2.33 10.98 16.50
C GLU A 42 2.58 12.44 16.08
N ASN A 43 3.11 12.62 14.86
CA ASN A 43 3.31 13.91 14.23
C ASN A 43 2.58 13.95 12.89
N GLY A 44 1.57 14.81 12.78
CA GLY A 44 0.83 15.00 11.53
C GLY A 44 -0.65 15.34 11.72
N VAL A 45 -1.40 15.25 10.62
CA VAL A 45 -2.81 15.63 10.54
C VAL A 45 -3.75 14.47 10.89
N VAL A 46 -4.94 14.81 11.36
CA VAL A 46 -6.02 13.84 11.57
C VAL A 46 -6.48 13.31 10.21
N LYS A 47 -6.70 12.00 10.14
CA LYS A 47 -7.22 11.32 8.96
C LYS A 47 -8.48 10.54 9.31
N ARG A 48 -9.42 10.50 8.37
CA ARG A 48 -10.60 9.63 8.43
C ARG A 48 -10.36 8.33 7.70
N ILE A 49 -10.70 7.21 8.32
CA ILE A 49 -10.66 5.88 7.72
C ILE A 49 -12.03 5.23 7.87
N TYR A 50 -12.67 4.93 6.74
CA TYR A 50 -13.91 4.16 6.73
C TYR A 50 -13.65 2.74 7.21
N LYS A 51 -14.55 2.20 8.05
CA LYS A 51 -14.38 0.87 8.67
C LYS A 51 -14.20 -0.24 7.61
N GLU A 52 -14.87 -0.10 6.47
CA GLU A 52 -14.75 -1.00 5.30
C GLU A 52 -13.38 -0.96 4.60
N LYS A 53 -12.58 0.09 4.82
CA LYS A 53 -11.22 0.23 4.28
C LYS A 53 -10.16 -0.20 5.29
N LEU A 54 -10.56 -0.53 6.52
CA LEU A 54 -9.64 -1.08 7.50
C LEU A 54 -9.23 -2.50 7.09
N ASN A 55 -7.97 -2.84 7.32
CA ASN A 55 -7.34 -4.10 6.93
C ASN A 55 -7.46 -4.41 5.43
N THR A 56 -7.44 -3.36 4.61
CA THR A 56 -7.43 -3.46 3.15
C THR A 56 -6.19 -2.75 2.63
N VAL A 57 -5.41 -3.43 1.78
CA VAL A 57 -4.27 -2.82 1.09
C VAL A 57 -4.77 -1.90 -0.02
N TYR A 58 -4.16 -0.72 -0.13
CA TYR A 58 -4.40 0.25 -1.18
C TYR A 58 -3.09 0.76 -1.75
N ASP A 59 -3.15 1.25 -2.98
CA ASP A 59 -2.01 1.84 -3.67
C ASP A 59 -1.72 3.26 -3.17
N GLU A 60 -0.46 3.55 -2.86
CA GLU A 60 -0.01 4.93 -2.63
C GLU A 60 0.55 5.55 -3.91
N THR A 61 1.19 4.74 -4.77
CA THR A 61 1.69 5.19 -6.08
C THR A 61 0.70 4.87 -7.18
N LYS A 62 0.27 5.91 -7.92
CA LYS A 62 -0.60 5.76 -9.11
C LYS A 62 0.11 5.07 -10.28
N SER A 63 1.42 5.26 -10.41
CA SER A 63 2.22 4.72 -11.51
C SER A 63 3.63 4.35 -11.04
N TYR A 64 4.24 3.38 -11.73
CA TYR A 64 5.66 3.08 -11.59
C TYR A 64 6.49 4.17 -12.26
N VAL A 65 7.23 4.93 -11.45
CA VAL A 65 8.10 6.01 -11.93
C VAL A 65 9.40 5.95 -11.16
N ASN A 66 10.53 6.08 -11.85
CA ASN A 66 11.87 6.11 -11.26
C ASN A 66 12.14 4.93 -10.30
N GLY A 67 11.71 3.73 -10.68
CA GLY A 67 11.96 2.54 -9.89
C GLY A 67 11.14 2.42 -8.61
N PHE A 68 10.11 3.25 -8.41
CA PHE A 68 9.37 3.33 -7.15
C PHE A 68 7.93 2.77 -7.24
N LEU A 69 7.58 1.90 -6.30
CA LEU A 69 6.21 1.48 -6.00
C LEU A 69 5.96 1.52 -4.49
N SER A 70 4.75 1.91 -4.11
CA SER A 70 4.33 1.84 -2.70
C SER A 70 2.87 1.45 -2.56
N CYS A 71 2.62 0.55 -1.61
CA CYS A 71 1.30 0.13 -1.18
C CYS A 71 1.22 0.27 0.34
N SER A 72 0.04 0.59 0.85
CA SER A 72 -0.18 0.75 2.28
C SER A 72 -1.49 0.10 2.73
N ALA A 73 -1.58 -0.15 4.03
CA ALA A 73 -2.82 -0.55 4.70
C ALA A 73 -2.89 0.17 6.04
N TYR A 74 -4.12 0.41 6.52
CA TYR A 74 -4.35 0.67 7.93
C TYR A 74 -5.02 -0.56 8.53
N CYS A 75 -4.52 -1.08 9.64
CA CYS A 75 -5.03 -2.30 10.24
C CYS A 75 -4.93 -2.28 11.76
N ASN A 76 -5.55 -3.28 12.38
CA ASN A 76 -5.30 -3.58 13.79
C ASN A 76 -3.91 -4.22 13.94
N GLU A 77 -3.27 -4.08 15.10
CA GLU A 77 -1.96 -4.66 15.39
C GLU A 77 -1.91 -6.18 15.13
N GLU A 78 -2.98 -6.90 15.44
CA GLU A 78 -3.09 -8.35 15.23
C GLU A 78 -3.01 -8.77 13.76
N ARG A 79 -3.32 -7.85 12.83
CA ARG A 79 -3.30 -8.10 11.38
C ARG A 79 -2.03 -7.63 10.68
N ILE A 80 -1.01 -7.20 11.42
CA ILE A 80 0.23 -6.67 10.82
C ILE A 80 0.85 -7.66 9.83
N ASN A 81 1.04 -8.92 10.25
CA ASN A 81 1.68 -9.92 9.42
C ASN A 81 0.88 -10.24 8.16
N ASP A 82 -0.46 -10.35 8.29
CA ASP A 82 -1.33 -10.55 7.14
C ASP A 82 -1.20 -9.41 6.13
N MET A 83 -1.22 -8.16 6.60
CA MET A 83 -1.11 -6.99 5.74
C MET A 83 0.24 -6.89 5.06
N GLN A 84 1.34 -7.28 5.71
CA GLN A 84 2.65 -7.35 5.07
C GLN A 84 2.65 -8.35 3.90
N ILE A 85 2.03 -9.53 4.09
CA ILE A 85 1.90 -10.54 3.03
C ILE A 85 1.01 -10.03 1.89
N GLU A 86 -0.11 -9.40 2.20
CA GLU A 86 -1.01 -8.82 1.18
C GLU A 86 -0.33 -7.69 0.39
N ILE A 87 0.42 -6.82 1.06
CA ILE A 87 1.24 -5.76 0.43
C ILE A 87 2.27 -6.37 -0.53
N LEU A 88 2.99 -7.40 -0.09
CA LEU A 88 3.97 -8.10 -0.92
C LEU A 88 3.31 -8.70 -2.17
N LYS A 89 2.17 -9.38 -2.01
CA LYS A 89 1.42 -9.95 -3.13
C LYS A 89 0.96 -8.89 -4.12
N LEU A 90 0.47 -7.75 -3.63
CA LEU A 90 0.02 -6.66 -4.51
C LEU A 90 1.19 -6.04 -5.26
N LEU A 91 2.31 -5.77 -4.60
CA LEU A 91 3.52 -5.25 -5.25
C LEU A 91 4.05 -6.22 -6.31
N GLN A 92 4.08 -7.52 -6.02
CA GLN A 92 4.47 -8.55 -6.99
C GLN A 92 3.54 -8.57 -8.21
N LEU A 93 2.22 -8.49 -7.99
CA LEU A 93 1.24 -8.42 -9.07
C LEU A 93 1.48 -7.18 -9.94
N LYS A 94 1.69 -6.02 -9.32
CA LYS A 94 1.96 -4.76 -10.04
C LYS A 94 3.24 -4.83 -10.88
N ILE A 95 4.33 -5.33 -10.32
CA ILE A 95 5.58 -5.54 -11.06
C ILE A 95 5.34 -6.44 -12.28
N LYS A 96 4.65 -7.56 -12.09
CA LYS A 96 4.36 -8.51 -13.18
C LYS A 96 3.54 -7.83 -14.29
N THR A 97 2.53 -7.05 -13.93
CA THR A 97 1.73 -6.28 -14.89
C THR A 97 2.60 -5.31 -15.67
N TYR A 98 3.44 -4.51 -14.99
CA TYR A 98 4.35 -3.56 -15.65
C TYR A 98 5.34 -4.25 -16.59
N ILE A 99 5.96 -5.36 -16.17
CA ILE A 99 6.87 -6.13 -17.02
C ILE A 99 6.16 -6.60 -18.28
N ASN A 100 4.94 -7.14 -18.14
CA ASN A 100 4.17 -7.61 -19.28
C ASN A 100 3.82 -6.47 -20.25
N GLU A 101 3.36 -5.33 -19.75
CA GLU A 101 3.06 -4.14 -20.56
C GLU A 101 4.31 -3.62 -21.29
N LEU A 102 5.45 -3.52 -20.60
CA LEU A 102 6.71 -3.09 -21.20
C LEU A 102 7.19 -4.05 -22.29
N GLN A 103 7.06 -5.37 -22.08
CA GLN A 103 7.39 -6.37 -23.09
C GLN A 103 6.50 -6.26 -24.33
N LEU A 104 5.20 -6.01 -24.16
CA LEU A 104 4.28 -5.80 -25.28
C LEU A 104 4.66 -4.55 -26.09
N ASN A 105 4.98 -3.46 -25.40
CA ASN A 105 5.41 -2.21 -26.02
C ASN A 105 6.75 -2.37 -26.76
N GLN A 106 7.72 -3.07 -26.16
CA GLN A 106 8.99 -3.34 -26.81
C GLN A 106 8.80 -4.16 -28.10
N ARG A 107 7.99 -5.22 -28.06
CA ARG A 107 7.66 -6.01 -29.26
C ARG A 107 6.96 -5.18 -30.35
N ALA A 108 6.19 -4.16 -29.98
CA ALA A 108 5.58 -3.26 -30.96
C ALA A 108 6.64 -2.40 -31.66
N ILE A 109 7.62 -1.89 -30.91
CA ILE A 109 8.76 -1.13 -31.44
C ILE A 109 9.63 -2.03 -32.34
N ASP A 110 10.02 -3.21 -31.87
CA ASP A 110 10.89 -4.12 -32.60
C ASP A 110 10.30 -4.49 -33.98
N ARG A 111 8.98 -4.76 -34.02
CA ARG A 111 8.28 -5.02 -35.28
C ARG A 111 8.33 -3.85 -36.24
N TYR A 112 8.18 -2.62 -35.75
CA TYR A 112 8.27 -1.42 -36.58
C TYR A 112 9.69 -1.20 -37.10
N SER A 113 10.71 -1.41 -36.25
CA SER A 113 12.11 -1.27 -36.66
C SER A 113 12.61 -2.32 -37.67
N LEU A 114 11.92 -3.46 -37.78
CA LEU A 114 12.23 -4.52 -38.77
C LEU A 114 11.41 -4.38 -40.06
N SER A 115 10.52 -3.40 -40.15
CA SER A 115 9.67 -3.15 -41.33
C SER A 115 9.93 -1.80 -42.02
N GLY A 116 10.98 -1.08 -41.60
CA GLY A 116 11.59 0.04 -42.31
C GLY A 116 13.04 -0.27 -42.66
#